data_AF-A0A0K1ESQ5-F1
#
_entry.id   AF-A0A0K1ESQ5-F1
#
_cell.length_a   1.000
_cell.length_b   1.000
_cell.length_c   1.000
_cell.angle_alpha   90.00
_cell.angle_beta   90.00
_cell.angle_gamma   90.00
#
_symmetry.space_group_name_H-M   'P 1'
#
loop_
_entity.id
_entity.type
_entity.pdbx_description
1 polymer ?
#
loop_
_entity_poly.entity_id
_entity_poly.type
_entity_poly.pdbx_seq_one_letter_code
_entity_poly.pdbx_strand_id
1 'polypeptide(L)'
;MPEGPLIRLVELVRRELGAKNARIEIGGDPPDAPDVLWRELGSGWRIVALFDGPPSDVEEHRARLETLVESFAGLATGVAHVDQPSGRIPVAQALAASLADLAARAGGGDAVVIDMTSPVLWGSSDASRDPEEDVAAALKAAVVEERARAAGLDLAALLVAGEGSLGPALAKAPISEGMAAEFGREIRAIRRRAGQTVRTAAGWRRYVLVARSMTVARRLVAESSHPAHLRESVHEDGFGLLTRAFANIYLLVIAFDGPFSELHAEAATLHALPRIERLVLSLPPAPPSPGGPDGRAAQVVALRPRVKRRK
;
A
#
# COMPACT_ATOMS: atom_id res chain seq x y z
N MET A 1 -16.56 -7.38 29.16
CA MET A 1 -16.63 -5.93 29.44
C MET A 1 -15.34 -5.33 28.90
N PRO A 2 -15.33 -4.46 27.88
CA PRO A 2 -14.08 -3.96 27.35
C PRO A 2 -13.58 -2.82 28.26
N GLU A 3 -12.75 -3.14 29.25
CA GLU A 3 -12.28 -2.23 30.30
C GLU A 3 -10.92 -1.61 29.95
N GLY A 4 -10.91 -0.63 29.04
CA GLY A 4 -9.74 0.20 28.72
C GLY A 4 -9.90 1.64 29.22
N PRO A 5 -8.85 2.29 29.78
CA PRO A 5 -8.89 3.71 30.18
C PRO A 5 -9.36 4.66 29.06
N LEU A 6 -8.97 4.37 27.82
CA LEU A 6 -9.34 5.16 26.64
C LEU A 6 -10.82 5.00 26.25
N ILE A 7 -11.40 3.81 26.43
CA ILE A 7 -12.83 3.58 26.19
C ILE A 7 -13.65 4.39 27.20
N ARG A 8 -13.24 4.39 28.48
CA ARG A 8 -13.87 5.22 29.51
C ARG A 8 -13.77 6.72 29.22
N LEU A 9 -12.64 7.19 28.70
CA LEU A 9 -12.49 8.58 28.29
C LEU A 9 -13.46 8.94 27.15
N VAL A 10 -13.59 8.09 26.13
CA VAL A 10 -14.53 8.30 25.02
C VAL A 10 -15.97 8.35 25.51
N GLU A 11 -16.37 7.42 26.38
CA GLU A 11 -17.71 7.39 26.97
C GLU A 11 -17.97 8.63 27.84
N LEU A 12 -16.97 9.05 28.62
CA LEU A 12 -17.06 10.23 29.47
C LEU A 12 -17.18 11.51 28.64
N VAL A 13 -16.34 11.69 27.62
CA VAL A 13 -16.40 12.84 26.71
C VAL A 13 -17.75 12.92 26.01
N ARG A 14 -18.28 11.79 25.52
CA ARG A 14 -19.62 11.76 24.93
C ARG A 14 -20.69 12.21 25.91
N ARG A 15 -20.65 11.72 27.16
CA ARG A 15 -21.66 12.00 28.18
C ARG A 15 -21.58 13.43 28.71
N GLU A 16 -20.38 13.89 29.08
CA GLU A 16 -20.16 15.16 29.74
C GLU A 16 -20.32 16.36 28.79
N LEU A 17 -20.02 16.18 27.50
CA LEU A 17 -20.21 17.22 26.48
C LEU A 17 -21.58 17.14 25.80
N GLY A 18 -22.41 16.14 26.11
CA GLY A 18 -23.66 15.92 25.37
C GLY A 18 -23.45 15.66 23.87
N ALA A 19 -22.28 15.16 23.50
CA ALA A 19 -21.93 14.92 22.11
C ALA A 19 -22.74 13.75 21.53
N LYS A 20 -23.13 13.85 20.26
CA LYS A 20 -23.76 12.74 19.51
C LYS A 20 -22.84 11.53 19.50
N ASN A 21 -21.56 11.77 19.28
CA ASN A 21 -20.53 10.74 19.23
C ASN A 21 -19.19 11.27 19.77
N ALA A 22 -18.36 10.36 20.25
CA ALA A 22 -16.96 10.65 20.58
C ALA A 22 -16.07 9.53 20.04
N ARG A 23 -14.88 9.87 19.56
CA ARG A 23 -13.93 8.90 19.00
C ARG A 23 -12.49 9.38 19.17
N ILE A 24 -11.58 8.43 19.12
CA ILE A 24 -10.14 8.70 19.08
C ILE A 24 -9.68 8.61 17.63
N GLU A 25 -8.89 9.59 17.20
CA GLU A 25 -8.26 9.62 15.89
C GLU A 25 -6.73 9.67 16.06
N ILE A 26 -6.02 9.17 15.05
CA ILE A 26 -4.56 9.14 15.02
C ILE A 26 -4.11 9.80 13.72
N GLY A 27 -3.38 10.90 13.83
CA GLY A 27 -2.91 11.69 12.69
C GLY A 27 -4.02 12.43 11.91
N GLY A 28 -3.64 12.95 10.73
CA GLY A 28 -4.50 13.76 9.86
C GLY A 28 -4.57 15.23 10.25
N ASP A 29 -5.06 16.06 9.33
CA ASP A 29 -5.27 17.48 9.60
C ASP A 29 -6.34 17.68 10.68
N PRO A 30 -6.22 18.72 11.54
CA PRO A 30 -7.28 19.12 12.46
C PRO A 30 -8.64 19.20 11.78
N PRO A 31 -9.70 18.59 12.35
CA PRO A 31 -11.04 18.76 11.79
C PRO A 31 -11.46 20.22 11.96
N ASP A 32 -11.84 20.84 10.85
CA ASP A 32 -12.29 22.24 10.76
C ASP A 32 -13.78 22.32 10.44
N ALA A 33 -14.57 21.55 11.20
CA ALA A 33 -16.02 21.52 11.06
C ALA A 33 -16.66 22.16 12.32
N PRO A 34 -17.69 23.01 12.15
CA PRO A 34 -18.26 23.80 13.25
C PRO A 34 -19.03 22.96 14.29
N ASP A 35 -19.37 21.72 13.95
CA ASP A 35 -20.01 20.71 14.80
C ASP A 35 -19.01 19.73 15.44
N VAL A 36 -17.71 20.03 15.38
CA VAL A 36 -16.64 19.18 15.89
C VAL A 36 -15.77 19.93 16.90
N LEU A 37 -15.56 19.30 18.06
CA LEU A 37 -14.54 19.72 19.02
C LEU A 37 -13.50 18.62 19.18
N TRP A 38 -12.25 19.00 19.30
CA TRP A 38 -11.17 18.04 19.48
C TRP A 38 -10.07 18.58 20.39
N ARG A 39 -9.33 17.65 21.00
CA ARG A 39 -8.11 17.93 21.78
C ARG A 39 -7.09 16.82 21.58
N GLU A 40 -5.81 17.17 21.62
CA GLU A 40 -4.72 16.21 21.54
C GLU A 40 -4.57 15.47 22.87
N LEU A 41 -4.40 14.14 22.80
CA LEU A 41 -4.09 13.29 23.95
C LEU A 41 -2.57 13.04 24.10
N GLY A 42 -1.79 13.50 23.12
CA GLY A 42 -0.34 13.31 22.98
C GLY A 42 0.02 12.28 21.90
N SER A 43 1.26 12.33 21.42
CA SER A 43 1.81 11.38 20.42
C SER A 43 1.01 11.27 19.11
N GLY A 44 0.34 12.34 18.68
CA GLY A 44 -0.48 12.36 17.46
C GLY A 44 -1.86 11.71 17.60
N TRP A 45 -2.27 11.37 18.82
CA TRP A 45 -3.63 10.92 19.13
C TRP A 45 -4.48 12.13 19.51
N ARG A 46 -5.73 12.14 19.09
CA ARG A 46 -6.71 13.16 19.48
C ARG A 46 -8.04 12.54 19.85
N ILE A 47 -8.71 13.14 20.83
CA ILE A 47 -10.11 12.87 21.14
C ILE A 47 -10.96 13.85 20.34
N VAL A 48 -11.99 13.35 19.69
CA VAL A 48 -12.91 14.13 18.85
C VAL A 48 -14.34 13.89 19.34
N ALA A 49 -15.04 14.98 19.66
CA ALA A 49 -16.45 15.04 20.01
C ALA A 49 -17.24 15.62 18.83
N LEU A 50 -18.24 14.87 18.38
CA LEU A 50 -19.12 15.20 17.25
C LEU A 50 -20.51 15.55 17.80
N PHE A 51 -21.05 16.69 17.39
CA PHE A 51 -22.36 17.18 17.82
C PHE A 51 -23.42 16.99 16.71
N ASP A 52 -24.70 17.08 17.04
CA ASP A 52 -25.80 17.07 16.03
C ASP A 52 -25.91 18.41 15.26
N GLY A 53 -25.17 19.43 15.70
CA GLY A 53 -24.99 20.75 15.10
C GLY A 53 -23.99 21.56 15.94
N PRO A 54 -23.59 22.77 15.52
CA PRO A 54 -22.64 23.58 16.28
C PRO A 54 -23.12 23.79 17.73
N PRO A 55 -22.29 23.46 18.75
CA PRO A 55 -22.70 23.60 20.14
C PRO A 55 -22.94 25.08 20.47
N SER A 56 -23.96 25.36 21.28
CA SER A 56 -24.39 26.73 21.60
C SER A 56 -23.35 27.52 22.41
N ASP A 57 -22.48 26.84 23.16
CA ASP A 57 -21.36 27.44 23.89
C ASP A 57 -20.06 26.67 23.61
N VAL A 58 -19.43 26.98 22.48
CA VAL A 58 -18.23 26.30 21.97
C VAL A 58 -17.08 26.37 22.98
N GLU A 59 -16.89 27.51 23.64
CA GLU A 59 -15.76 27.74 24.54
C GLU A 59 -15.93 27.02 25.87
N GLU A 60 -17.14 26.95 26.42
CA GLU A 60 -17.43 26.13 27.60
C GLU A 60 -17.15 24.64 27.31
N HIS A 61 -17.60 24.12 26.16
CA HIS A 61 -17.36 22.73 25.78
C HIS A 61 -15.89 22.44 25.52
N ARG A 62 -15.13 23.41 24.98
CA ARG A 62 -13.68 23.29 24.77
C ARG A 62 -12.93 23.21 26.10
N ALA A 63 -13.25 24.09 27.05
CA ALA A 63 -12.64 24.08 28.39
C ALA A 63 -12.96 22.79 29.16
N ARG A 64 -14.20 22.29 29.02
CA ARG A 64 -14.61 21.02 29.62
C ARG A 64 -13.91 19.83 28.99
N LEU A 65 -13.76 19.80 27.66
CA LEU A 65 -13.00 18.76 26.97
C LEU A 65 -11.53 18.74 27.42
N GLU A 66 -10.91 19.90 27.58
CA GLU A 66 -9.54 20.04 28.08
C GLU A 66 -9.39 19.48 29.49
N THR A 67 -10.28 19.86 30.41
CA THR A 67 -10.29 19.32 31.79
C THR A 67 -10.43 17.78 31.81
N LEU A 68 -11.26 17.22 30.93
CA LEU A 68 -11.44 15.78 30.79
C LEU A 68 -10.18 15.08 30.25
N VAL A 69 -9.49 15.71 29.30
CA VAL A 69 -8.22 15.18 28.77
C VAL A 69 -7.12 15.23 29.81
N GLU A 70 -6.96 16.36 30.51
CA GLU A 70 -5.94 16.54 31.54
C GLU A 70 -6.10 15.55 32.70
N SER A 71 -7.33 15.33 33.16
CA SER A 71 -7.62 14.35 34.23
C SER A 71 -7.29 12.90 33.84
N PHE A 72 -7.24 12.59 32.53
CA PHE A 72 -6.88 11.27 32.02
C PHE A 72 -5.42 11.15 31.56
N ALA A 73 -4.68 12.26 31.45
CA ALA A 73 -3.28 12.26 31.04
C ALA A 73 -2.40 11.39 31.96
N GLY A 74 -2.71 11.36 33.27
CA GLY A 74 -2.00 10.54 34.26
C GLY A 74 -2.37 9.05 34.28
N LEU A 75 -3.44 8.63 33.59
CA LEU A 75 -3.84 7.22 33.45
C LEU A 75 -3.40 6.61 32.12
N ALA A 76 -3.13 7.46 31.11
CA ALA A 76 -2.58 7.06 29.82
C ALA A 76 -1.08 6.70 29.90
N THR A 77 -0.35 7.22 30.88
CA THR A 77 1.08 6.92 31.12
C THR A 77 1.38 5.45 31.42
N GLY A 78 0.41 4.69 31.94
CA GLY A 78 0.54 3.24 32.15
C GLY A 78 0.38 2.38 30.88
N VAL A 79 -0.11 2.96 29.79
CA VAL A 79 -0.20 2.33 28.45
C VAL A 79 0.80 2.99 27.47
N ALA A 80 1.39 4.13 27.86
CA ALA A 80 2.33 4.93 27.09
C ALA A 80 3.82 4.76 27.50
N HIS A 81 4.16 3.69 28.22
CA HIS A 81 5.54 3.24 28.41
C HIS A 81 5.79 1.90 27.69
N VAL A 82 5.74 1.95 26.36
CA VAL A 82 6.73 1.24 25.55
C VAL A 82 7.61 2.34 24.99
N ASP A 83 8.84 2.41 25.47
CA ASP A 83 9.90 3.30 24.99
C ASP A 83 9.70 3.69 23.52
N GLN A 84 9.35 4.96 23.30
CA GLN A 84 9.53 5.58 21.99
C GLN A 84 10.80 6.39 22.05
N PRO A 85 11.90 5.91 21.43
CA PRO A 85 12.94 6.82 20.99
C PRO A 85 12.28 7.85 20.06
N SER A 86 12.61 9.11 20.25
CA SER A 86 12.40 10.17 19.28
C SER A 86 13.05 9.74 17.94
N GLY A 87 12.24 9.18 17.03
CA GLY A 87 12.72 8.68 15.73
C GLY A 87 11.96 7.52 15.08
N ARG A 88 10.67 7.31 15.36
CA ARG A 88 9.90 6.23 14.72
C ARG A 88 9.62 6.54 13.25
N ILE A 89 10.35 5.85 12.38
CA ILE A 89 10.09 5.73 10.94
C ILE A 89 8.61 5.30 10.74
N PRO A 90 7.79 6.00 9.92
CA PRO A 90 6.44 5.57 9.56
C PRO A 90 6.39 4.10 9.10
N VAL A 91 5.34 3.35 9.45
CA VAL A 91 5.24 1.90 9.17
C VAL A 91 5.46 1.58 7.69
N ALA A 92 4.92 2.40 6.78
CA ALA A 92 5.14 2.26 5.34
C ALA A 92 6.62 2.42 4.95
N GLN A 93 7.33 3.37 5.55
CA GLN A 93 8.76 3.57 5.33
C GLN A 93 9.59 2.43 5.95
N ALA A 94 9.16 1.88 7.10
CA ALA A 94 9.77 0.71 7.71
C ALA A 94 9.56 -0.57 6.87
N LEU A 95 8.39 -0.71 6.22
CA LEU A 95 8.11 -1.77 5.26
C LEU A 95 9.00 -1.64 4.02
N ALA A 96 9.06 -0.47 3.41
CA ALA A 96 9.92 -0.20 2.26
C ALA A 96 11.39 -0.51 2.56
N ALA A 97 11.90 -0.06 3.73
CA ALA A 97 13.25 -0.36 4.17
C ALA A 97 13.49 -1.87 4.39
N SER A 98 12.49 -2.59 4.95
CA SER A 98 12.59 -4.04 5.14
C SER A 98 12.56 -4.81 3.82
N LEU A 99 11.80 -4.34 2.82
CA LEU A 99 11.79 -4.89 1.48
C LEU A 99 13.09 -4.61 0.73
N ALA A 100 13.69 -3.43 0.90
CA ALA A 100 14.99 -3.11 0.35
C ALA A 100 16.12 -3.96 0.93
N ASP A 101 16.12 -4.15 2.26
CA ASP A 101 17.07 -5.06 2.92
C ASP A 101 16.89 -6.52 2.44
N LEU A 102 15.64 -6.97 2.28
CA LEU A 102 15.35 -8.29 1.70
C LEU A 102 15.86 -8.40 0.26
N ALA A 103 15.53 -7.47 -0.63
CA ALA A 103 15.98 -7.49 -2.02
C ALA A 103 17.52 -7.54 -2.09
N ALA A 104 18.20 -6.69 -1.33
CA ALA A 104 19.66 -6.67 -1.26
C ALA A 104 20.25 -8.00 -0.77
N ARG A 105 19.71 -8.57 0.32
CA ARG A 105 20.16 -9.86 0.87
C ARG A 105 19.87 -11.03 -0.05
N ALA A 106 18.77 -11.02 -0.78
CA ALA A 106 18.42 -12.08 -1.73
C ALA A 106 19.22 -11.98 -3.03
N GLY A 107 19.87 -10.84 -3.31
CA GLY A 107 20.47 -10.54 -4.61
C GLY A 107 19.44 -10.15 -5.67
N GLY A 108 18.25 -9.71 -5.25
CA GLY A 108 17.17 -9.23 -6.12
C GLY A 108 17.33 -7.76 -6.53
N GLY A 109 16.73 -7.41 -7.67
CA GLY A 109 16.66 -6.03 -8.16
C GLY A 109 15.58 -5.19 -7.49
N ASP A 110 14.51 -5.84 -7.00
CA ASP A 110 13.42 -5.21 -6.23
C ASP A 110 12.63 -6.28 -5.44
N ALA A 111 11.87 -5.87 -4.43
CA ALA A 111 10.90 -6.67 -3.71
C ALA A 111 9.62 -5.88 -3.44
N VAL A 112 8.47 -6.49 -3.72
CA VAL A 112 7.15 -5.89 -3.51
C VAL A 112 6.22 -6.82 -2.74
N VAL A 113 5.26 -6.23 -2.04
CA VAL A 113 4.12 -6.94 -1.45
C VAL A 113 2.86 -6.50 -2.16
N ILE A 114 2.11 -7.46 -2.68
CA ILE A 114 0.83 -7.24 -3.34
C ILE A 114 -0.27 -8.03 -2.67
N ASP A 115 -1.50 -7.54 -2.79
CA ASP A 115 -2.68 -8.38 -2.58
C ASP A 115 -2.73 -9.46 -3.68
N MET A 116 -3.20 -10.66 -3.38
CA MET A 116 -3.34 -11.75 -4.36
C MET A 116 -4.44 -11.50 -5.39
N THR A 117 -5.48 -10.74 -5.02
CA THR A 117 -6.73 -10.61 -5.78
C THR A 117 -7.06 -9.17 -6.13
N SER A 118 -6.91 -8.22 -5.21
CA SER A 118 -7.19 -6.80 -5.45
C SER A 118 -6.04 -6.09 -6.18
N PRO A 119 -6.23 -4.95 -6.86
CA PRO A 119 -5.12 -4.25 -7.51
C PRO A 119 -4.15 -3.58 -6.53
N VAL A 120 -4.25 -3.83 -5.22
CA VAL A 120 -3.48 -3.11 -4.20
C VAL A 120 -2.03 -3.61 -4.15
N LEU A 121 -1.10 -2.66 -4.19
CA LEU A 121 0.29 -2.84 -3.83
C LEU A 121 0.51 -2.24 -2.43
N TRP A 122 0.99 -3.06 -1.50
CA TRP A 122 1.12 -2.70 -0.09
C TRP A 122 2.51 -2.13 0.26
N GLY A 123 3.53 -2.50 -0.49
CA GLY A 123 4.88 -2.01 -0.29
C GLY A 123 5.80 -2.37 -1.44
N SER A 124 6.85 -1.56 -1.60
CA SER A 124 7.89 -1.71 -2.61
C SER A 124 9.24 -1.37 -2.00
N SER A 125 10.31 -2.01 -2.48
CA SER A 125 11.67 -1.62 -2.11
C SER A 125 12.15 -0.39 -2.89
N ASP A 126 11.54 -0.11 -4.04
CA ASP A 126 11.77 1.13 -4.80
C ASP A 126 11.10 2.34 -4.13
N ALA A 127 11.91 3.16 -3.49
CA ALA A 127 11.50 4.42 -2.88
C ALA A 127 11.10 5.51 -3.89
N SER A 128 11.40 5.33 -5.18
CA SER A 128 11.00 6.27 -6.25
C SER A 128 9.61 6.01 -6.82
N ARG A 129 8.95 4.95 -6.36
CA ARG A 129 7.59 4.56 -6.79
C ARG A 129 6.55 5.58 -6.31
N ASP A 130 5.60 5.88 -7.18
CA ASP A 130 4.47 6.73 -6.84
C ASP A 130 3.47 5.97 -5.93
N PRO A 131 2.99 6.56 -4.81
CA PRO A 131 2.01 5.92 -3.93
C PRO A 131 0.68 5.54 -4.60
N GLU A 132 0.30 6.21 -5.70
CA GLU A 132 -0.91 5.91 -6.47
C GLU A 132 -0.72 4.74 -7.44
N GLU A 133 0.50 4.24 -7.59
CA GLU A 133 0.81 3.17 -8.54
C GLU A 133 0.36 1.79 -8.05
N ASP A 134 -0.67 1.25 -8.69
CA ASP A 134 -1.29 -0.03 -8.33
C ASP A 134 -0.79 -1.22 -9.18
N VAL A 135 -1.26 -2.43 -8.85
CA VAL A 135 -0.95 -3.66 -9.59
C VAL A 135 -1.47 -3.60 -11.02
N ALA A 136 -2.64 -2.99 -11.25
CA ALA A 136 -3.24 -2.93 -12.58
C ALA A 136 -2.42 -2.09 -13.57
N ALA A 137 -1.79 -1.01 -13.10
CA ALA A 137 -0.85 -0.23 -13.88
C ALA A 137 0.39 -1.06 -14.27
N ALA A 138 0.95 -1.80 -13.33
CA ALA A 138 2.09 -2.69 -13.57
C ALA A 138 1.74 -3.81 -14.58
N LEU A 139 0.57 -4.45 -14.46
CA LEU A 139 0.11 -5.46 -15.42
C LEU A 139 0.01 -4.89 -16.85
N LYS A 140 -0.51 -3.66 -17.01
CA LYS A 140 -0.58 -3.00 -18.32
C LYS A 140 0.82 -2.73 -18.88
N ALA A 141 1.76 -2.29 -18.05
CA ALA A 141 3.15 -2.08 -18.48
C ALA A 141 3.82 -3.38 -18.92
N ALA A 142 3.55 -4.50 -18.23
CA ALA A 142 4.08 -5.81 -18.59
C ALA A 142 3.56 -6.32 -19.95
N VAL A 143 2.30 -6.06 -20.29
CA VAL A 143 1.77 -6.40 -21.63
C VAL A 143 2.52 -5.63 -22.72
N VAL A 144 2.83 -4.35 -22.49
CA VAL A 144 3.60 -3.53 -23.43
C VAL A 144 5.06 -4.02 -23.50
N GLU A 145 5.65 -4.43 -22.37
CA GLU A 145 6.98 -5.02 -22.31
C GLU A 145 7.08 -6.29 -23.14
N GLU A 146 6.12 -7.20 -22.96
CA GLU A 146 6.11 -8.49 -23.65
C GLU A 146 6.03 -8.28 -25.18
N ARG A 147 5.14 -7.36 -25.61
CA ARG A 147 5.01 -6.96 -27.02
C ARG A 147 6.27 -6.29 -27.55
N ALA A 148 6.88 -5.39 -26.78
CA ALA A 148 8.11 -4.71 -27.15
C ALA A 148 9.26 -5.71 -27.33
N ARG A 149 9.43 -6.64 -26.38
CA ARG A 149 10.42 -7.72 -26.44
C ARG A 149 10.20 -8.64 -27.64
N ALA A 150 8.95 -9.03 -27.92
CA ALA A 150 8.61 -9.82 -29.11
C ALA A 150 8.94 -9.09 -30.43
N ALA A 151 8.92 -7.76 -30.43
CA ALA A 151 9.33 -6.92 -31.56
C ALA A 151 10.85 -6.56 -31.54
N GLY A 152 11.63 -7.11 -30.61
CA GLY A 152 13.06 -6.83 -30.48
C GLY A 152 13.40 -5.44 -29.93
N LEU A 153 12.48 -4.83 -29.18
CA LEU A 153 12.63 -3.50 -28.59
C LEU A 153 12.91 -3.57 -27.08
N ASP A 154 13.78 -2.69 -26.60
CA ASP A 154 13.99 -2.46 -25.16
C ASP A 154 13.00 -1.38 -24.68
N LEU A 155 11.91 -1.83 -24.02
CA LEU A 155 10.90 -0.91 -23.48
C LEU A 155 11.50 0.06 -22.46
N ALA A 156 12.44 -0.38 -21.62
CA ALA A 156 13.04 0.48 -20.62
C ALA A 156 13.87 1.60 -21.26
N ALA A 157 14.63 1.29 -22.33
CA ALA A 157 15.32 2.31 -23.12
C ALA A 157 14.36 3.32 -23.77
N LEU A 158 13.23 2.83 -24.30
CA LEU A 158 12.20 3.69 -24.88
C LEU A 158 11.52 4.57 -23.81
N LEU A 159 11.32 4.06 -22.59
CA LEU A 159 10.76 4.81 -21.46
C LEU A 159 11.68 5.95 -21.00
N VAL A 160 13.00 5.83 -21.21
CA VAL A 160 13.98 6.89 -20.95
C VAL A 160 13.95 7.99 -22.02
N ALA A 161 13.67 7.63 -23.28
CA ALA A 161 13.70 8.57 -24.40
C ALA A 161 12.66 9.70 -24.24
N GLY A 162 13.07 10.92 -23.88
CA GLY A 162 12.15 12.07 -23.74
C GLY A 162 11.27 12.30 -24.97
N GLU A 163 10.18 13.07 -24.83
CA GLU A 163 9.13 13.23 -25.85
C GLU A 163 9.67 13.56 -27.26
N GLY A 164 10.69 14.41 -27.38
CA GLY A 164 11.29 14.75 -28.68
C GLY A 164 12.11 13.63 -29.33
N SER A 165 12.54 12.64 -28.56
CA SER A 165 13.40 11.53 -29.01
C SER A 165 12.66 10.19 -29.19
N LEU A 166 11.47 10.05 -28.60
CA LEU A 166 10.68 8.81 -28.67
C LEU A 166 10.21 8.50 -30.11
N GLY A 167 9.67 9.50 -30.81
CA GLY A 167 9.22 9.34 -32.20
C GLY A 167 10.35 8.89 -33.13
N PRO A 168 11.50 9.60 -33.16
CA PRO A 168 12.68 9.18 -33.92
C PRO A 168 13.22 7.79 -33.53
N ALA A 169 13.18 7.41 -32.25
CA ALA A 169 13.61 6.08 -31.81
C ALA A 169 12.70 4.98 -32.36
N LEU A 170 11.38 5.16 -32.29
CA LEU A 170 10.40 4.20 -32.82
C LEU A 170 10.40 4.15 -34.35
N ALA A 171 10.65 5.26 -35.04
CA ALA A 171 10.73 5.30 -36.51
C ALA A 171 11.94 4.54 -37.07
N LYS A 172 13.01 4.37 -36.27
CA LYS A 172 14.21 3.60 -36.64
C LYS A 172 14.11 2.13 -36.29
N ALA A 173 13.12 1.75 -35.47
CA ALA A 173 12.91 0.37 -35.05
C ALA A 173 12.37 -0.48 -36.21
N PRO A 174 12.64 -1.79 -36.22
CA PRO A 174 12.18 -2.71 -37.26
C PRO A 174 10.69 -3.07 -37.10
N ILE A 175 9.82 -2.07 -36.98
CA ILE A 175 8.38 -2.20 -36.76
C ILE A 175 7.59 -1.35 -37.76
N SER A 176 6.30 -1.66 -37.96
CA SER A 176 5.43 -0.86 -38.82
C SER A 176 5.12 0.52 -38.21
N GLU A 177 4.78 1.49 -39.06
CA GLU A 177 4.39 2.84 -38.60
C GLU A 177 3.18 2.80 -37.64
N GLY A 178 2.20 1.92 -37.92
CA GLY A 178 1.06 1.72 -37.03
C GLY A 178 1.45 1.22 -35.64
N MET A 179 2.39 0.27 -35.58
CA MET A 179 2.92 -0.27 -34.32
C MET A 179 3.76 0.77 -33.57
N ALA A 180 4.56 1.57 -34.28
CA ALA A 180 5.30 2.68 -33.71
C ALA A 180 4.35 3.72 -33.07
N ALA A 181 3.27 4.09 -33.78
CA ALA A 181 2.28 5.01 -33.24
C ALA A 181 1.57 4.46 -31.99
N GLU A 182 1.30 3.15 -31.95
CA GLU A 182 0.72 2.46 -30.80
C GLU A 182 1.65 2.46 -29.59
N PHE A 183 2.90 1.98 -29.75
CA PHE A 183 3.89 2.03 -28.68
C PHE A 183 4.10 3.45 -28.16
N GLY A 184 4.13 4.44 -29.05
CA GLY A 184 4.22 5.85 -28.64
C GLY A 184 3.06 6.30 -27.75
N ARG A 185 1.83 5.81 -27.95
CA ARG A 185 0.70 6.11 -27.06
C ARG A 185 0.82 5.39 -25.73
N GLU A 186 1.17 4.10 -25.77
CA GLU A 186 1.29 3.25 -24.59
C GLU A 186 2.41 3.68 -23.65
N ILE A 187 3.59 3.99 -24.19
CA ILE A 187 4.75 4.49 -23.43
C ILE A 187 4.40 5.79 -22.70
N ARG A 188 3.71 6.72 -23.37
CA ARG A 188 3.24 7.95 -22.71
C ARG A 188 2.21 7.66 -21.62
N ALA A 189 1.34 6.67 -21.83
CA ALA A 189 0.38 6.26 -20.81
C ALA A 189 1.06 5.61 -19.60
N ILE A 190 2.11 4.81 -19.80
CA ILE A 190 2.94 4.25 -18.73
C ILE A 190 3.60 5.39 -17.95
N ARG A 191 4.28 6.33 -18.63
CA ARG A 191 4.91 7.49 -17.99
C ARG A 191 3.94 8.29 -17.12
N ARG A 192 2.74 8.59 -17.64
CA ARG A 192 1.71 9.33 -16.89
C ARG A 192 1.25 8.58 -15.63
N ARG A 193 1.07 7.26 -15.72
CA ARG A 193 0.61 6.44 -14.57
C ARG A 193 1.70 6.18 -13.55
N ALA A 194 2.95 6.15 -13.99
CA ALA A 194 4.08 5.98 -13.10
C ALA A 194 4.35 7.25 -12.27
N GLY A 195 3.55 8.31 -12.42
CA GLY A 195 3.64 9.53 -11.62
C GLY A 195 4.60 10.58 -12.16
N GLN A 196 4.75 11.68 -11.42
CA GLN A 196 5.62 12.81 -11.77
C GLN A 196 7.11 12.56 -11.44
N THR A 197 7.43 11.48 -10.75
CA THR A 197 8.81 11.16 -10.36
C THR A 197 9.63 10.82 -11.61
N VAL A 198 10.62 11.67 -11.90
CA VAL A 198 11.59 11.42 -12.98
C VAL A 198 12.41 10.18 -12.62
N ARG A 199 12.19 9.09 -13.36
CA ARG A 199 12.97 7.85 -13.21
C ARG A 199 14.22 7.92 -14.07
N THR A 200 15.33 7.46 -13.51
CA THR A 200 16.57 7.20 -14.26
C THR A 200 16.38 5.99 -15.17
N ALA A 201 17.36 5.73 -16.06
CA ALA A 201 17.35 4.51 -16.87
C ALA A 201 17.31 3.22 -16.03
N ALA A 202 18.06 3.20 -14.92
CA ALA A 202 18.01 2.08 -13.97
C ALA A 202 16.64 1.96 -13.29
N GLY A 203 16.01 3.09 -12.95
CA GLY A 203 14.66 3.12 -12.40
C GLY A 203 13.60 2.56 -13.36
N TRP A 204 13.67 2.90 -14.65
CA TRP A 204 12.76 2.33 -15.65
C TRP A 204 12.98 0.84 -15.90
N ARG A 205 14.23 0.38 -15.91
CA ARG A 205 14.52 -1.06 -15.99
C ARG A 205 13.94 -1.82 -14.81
N ARG A 206 14.14 -1.31 -13.59
CA ARG A 206 13.56 -1.89 -12.38
C ARG A 206 12.03 -1.90 -12.42
N TYR A 207 11.41 -0.80 -12.84
CA TYR A 207 9.96 -0.70 -13.02
C TYR A 207 9.42 -1.79 -13.95
N VAL A 208 10.04 -1.95 -15.12
CA VAL A 208 9.64 -2.95 -16.12
C VAL A 208 9.85 -4.37 -15.59
N LEU A 209 10.96 -4.63 -14.90
CA LEU A 209 11.25 -5.90 -14.25
C LEU A 209 10.20 -6.27 -13.18
N VAL A 210 9.81 -5.32 -12.33
CA VAL A 210 8.77 -5.51 -11.31
C VAL A 210 7.41 -5.73 -11.96
N ALA A 211 7.07 -4.97 -12.99
CA ALA A 211 5.82 -5.13 -13.73
C ALA A 211 5.67 -6.54 -14.32
N ARG A 212 6.73 -7.06 -14.96
CA ARG A 212 6.78 -8.44 -15.45
C ARG A 212 6.65 -9.45 -14.32
N SER A 213 7.38 -9.25 -13.22
CA SER A 213 7.35 -10.11 -12.03
C SER A 213 5.95 -10.22 -11.42
N MET A 214 5.24 -9.10 -11.29
CA MET A 214 3.87 -9.07 -10.77
C MET A 214 2.88 -9.77 -11.70
N THR A 215 3.05 -9.66 -13.01
CA THR A 215 2.23 -10.38 -14.00
C THR A 215 2.41 -11.89 -13.88
N VAL A 216 3.67 -12.36 -13.83
CA VAL A 216 3.97 -13.78 -13.67
C VAL A 216 3.44 -14.29 -12.32
N ALA A 217 3.68 -13.54 -11.24
CA ALA A 217 3.18 -13.90 -9.91
C ALA A 217 1.64 -14.01 -9.86
N ARG A 218 0.92 -13.12 -10.55
CA ARG A 218 -0.55 -13.17 -10.65
C ARG A 218 -1.04 -14.37 -11.45
N ARG A 219 -0.35 -14.74 -12.52
CA ARG A 219 -0.65 -15.95 -13.26
C ARG A 219 -0.49 -17.20 -12.39
N LEU A 220 0.62 -17.30 -11.63
CA LEU A 220 0.86 -18.40 -10.68
C LEU A 220 -0.23 -18.50 -9.60
N VAL A 221 -0.70 -17.37 -9.07
CA VAL A 221 -1.83 -17.33 -8.14
C VAL A 221 -3.12 -17.86 -8.80
N ALA A 222 -3.41 -17.45 -10.03
CA ALA A 222 -4.61 -17.86 -10.75
C ALA A 222 -4.61 -19.35 -11.13
N GLU A 223 -3.44 -19.92 -11.42
CA GLU A 223 -3.25 -21.32 -11.78
C GLU A 223 -3.18 -22.25 -10.54
N SER A 224 -2.96 -21.70 -9.35
CA SER A 224 -2.83 -22.47 -8.12
C SER A 224 -4.17 -22.92 -7.55
N SER A 225 -4.27 -24.20 -7.18
CA SER A 225 -5.41 -24.70 -6.39
C SER A 225 -5.39 -24.26 -4.92
N HIS A 226 -4.22 -23.83 -4.41
CA HIS A 226 -4.02 -23.43 -3.01
C HIS A 226 -3.19 -22.14 -2.91
N PRO A 227 -3.72 -20.99 -3.40
CA PRO A 227 -2.96 -19.75 -3.51
C PRO A 227 -2.45 -19.22 -2.15
N ALA A 228 -3.14 -19.51 -1.05
CA ALA A 228 -2.71 -19.12 0.31
C ALA A 228 -1.39 -19.76 0.77
N HIS A 229 -0.92 -20.82 0.08
CA HIS A 229 0.33 -21.51 0.35
C HIS A 229 1.32 -21.43 -0.82
N LEU A 230 1.06 -20.55 -1.79
CA LEU A 230 1.90 -20.41 -2.98
C LEU A 230 3.36 -20.12 -2.59
N ARG A 231 4.28 -20.89 -3.14
CA ARG A 231 5.72 -20.69 -3.05
C ARG A 231 6.31 -21.19 -4.36
N GLU A 232 6.77 -20.28 -5.19
CA GLU A 232 7.25 -20.60 -6.53
C GLU A 232 8.47 -19.76 -6.88
N SER A 233 9.34 -20.35 -7.70
CA SER A 233 10.47 -19.70 -8.33
C SER A 233 10.34 -19.83 -9.85
N VAL A 234 10.74 -18.80 -10.59
CA VAL A 234 10.78 -18.81 -12.06
C VAL A 234 12.16 -18.36 -12.51
N HIS A 235 12.72 -19.09 -13.47
CA HIS A 235 14.01 -18.83 -14.08
C HIS A 235 13.85 -18.74 -15.60
N GLU A 236 14.18 -17.59 -16.16
CA GLU A 236 14.22 -17.33 -17.59
C GLU A 236 15.49 -16.54 -17.95
N ASP A 237 15.88 -16.53 -19.21
CA ASP A 237 17.05 -15.76 -19.64
C ASP A 237 16.84 -14.27 -19.36
N GLY A 238 17.73 -13.70 -18.52
CA GLY A 238 17.67 -12.30 -18.09
C GLY A 238 16.50 -11.96 -17.16
N PHE A 239 15.82 -12.95 -16.58
CA PHE A 239 14.69 -12.72 -15.68
C PHE A 239 14.54 -13.83 -14.65
N GLY A 240 14.36 -13.45 -13.39
CA GLY A 240 14.00 -14.37 -12.32
C GLY A 240 12.93 -13.80 -11.40
N LEU A 241 12.19 -14.69 -10.77
CA LEU A 241 11.16 -14.36 -9.78
C LEU A 241 11.21 -15.38 -8.65
N LEU A 242 11.11 -14.90 -7.41
CA LEU A 242 10.72 -15.70 -6.26
C LEU A 242 9.42 -15.11 -5.69
N THR A 243 8.39 -15.94 -5.49
CA THR A 243 7.12 -15.51 -4.91
C THR A 243 6.71 -16.38 -3.73
N ARG A 244 6.15 -15.77 -2.69
CA ARG A 244 5.70 -16.47 -1.48
C ARG A 244 4.44 -15.84 -0.87
N ALA A 245 3.42 -16.66 -0.69
CA ALA A 245 2.20 -16.32 0.03
C ALA A 245 2.45 -16.16 1.53
N PHE A 246 1.77 -15.20 2.16
CA PHE A 246 1.71 -15.05 3.60
C PHE A 246 0.40 -14.39 4.03
N ALA A 247 0.01 -14.59 5.30
CA ALA A 247 -1.25 -14.10 5.87
C ALA A 247 -2.48 -14.30 4.95
N ASN A 248 -2.51 -15.43 4.23
CA ASN A 248 -3.55 -15.94 3.32
C ASN A 248 -3.90 -15.10 2.09
N ILE A 249 -3.68 -13.79 2.10
CA ILE A 249 -4.13 -12.88 1.02
C ILE A 249 -3.00 -12.05 0.41
N TYR A 250 -1.80 -12.09 0.98
CA TYR A 250 -0.66 -11.31 0.52
C TYR A 250 0.38 -12.17 -0.17
N LEU A 251 1.01 -11.57 -1.16
CA LEU A 251 2.07 -12.18 -1.92
C LEU A 251 3.31 -11.31 -1.87
N LEU A 252 4.41 -11.87 -1.35
CA LEU A 252 5.74 -11.30 -1.47
C LEU A 252 6.33 -11.73 -2.81
N VAL A 253 6.84 -10.77 -3.58
CA VAL A 253 7.43 -10.97 -4.91
C VAL A 253 8.82 -10.35 -4.90
N ILE A 254 9.86 -11.14 -5.19
CA ILE A 254 11.24 -10.67 -5.36
C ILE A 254 11.60 -10.83 -6.84
N ALA A 255 12.00 -9.74 -7.47
CA ALA A 255 12.33 -9.69 -8.88
C ALA A 255 13.85 -9.72 -9.10
N PHE A 256 14.33 -10.51 -10.06
CA PHE A 256 15.75 -10.67 -10.36
C PHE A 256 16.03 -10.31 -11.83
N ASP A 257 17.03 -9.46 -12.05
CA ASP A 257 17.50 -9.04 -13.38
C ASP A 257 18.50 -10.06 -13.95
N GLY A 258 18.14 -11.35 -13.92
CA GLY A 258 18.99 -12.46 -14.33
C GLY A 258 18.98 -13.67 -13.39
N PRO A 259 19.96 -14.58 -13.55
CA PRO A 259 20.09 -15.78 -12.73
C PRO A 259 20.27 -15.44 -11.24
N PHE A 260 19.64 -16.24 -10.38
CA PHE A 260 19.76 -16.09 -8.93
C PHE A 260 19.84 -17.46 -8.24
N SER A 261 20.30 -17.47 -6.99
CA SER A 261 20.32 -18.68 -6.15
C SER A 261 19.01 -18.79 -5.37
N GLU A 262 18.18 -19.77 -5.73
CA GLU A 262 16.91 -20.03 -5.03
C GLU A 262 17.13 -20.25 -3.54
N LEU A 263 18.09 -21.10 -3.18
CA LEU A 263 18.40 -21.40 -1.77
C LEU A 263 18.76 -20.13 -0.97
N HIS A 264 19.54 -19.22 -1.58
CA HIS A 264 19.92 -17.97 -0.93
C HIS A 264 18.74 -17.01 -0.79
N ALA A 265 17.95 -16.85 -1.85
CA ALA A 265 16.77 -15.99 -1.85
C ALA A 265 15.71 -16.49 -0.86
N GLU A 266 15.52 -17.81 -0.77
CA GLU A 266 14.60 -18.43 0.19
C GLU A 266 15.07 -18.27 1.63
N ALA A 267 16.36 -18.43 1.91
CA ALA A 267 16.91 -18.18 3.24
C ALA A 267 16.70 -16.72 3.67
N ALA A 268 17.01 -15.76 2.79
CA ALA A 268 16.74 -14.34 3.02
C ALA A 268 15.25 -14.07 3.28
N THR A 269 14.36 -14.69 2.49
CA THR A 269 12.91 -14.58 2.65
C THR A 269 12.45 -15.12 4.00
N LEU A 270 12.91 -16.30 4.42
CA LEU A 270 12.55 -16.91 5.70
C LEU A 270 12.91 -16.01 6.89
N HIS A 271 14.04 -15.31 6.81
CA HIS A 271 14.48 -14.38 7.86
C HIS A 271 13.68 -13.07 7.88
N ALA A 272 13.34 -12.52 6.71
CA ALA A 272 12.67 -11.22 6.60
C ALA A 272 11.15 -11.31 6.78
N LEU A 273 10.53 -12.41 6.37
CA LEU A 273 9.07 -12.53 6.24
C LEU A 273 8.31 -12.24 7.55
N PRO A 274 8.71 -12.72 8.74
CA PRO A 274 7.98 -12.41 9.98
C PRO A 274 7.95 -10.91 10.33
N ARG A 275 8.96 -10.14 9.90
CA ARG A 275 8.98 -8.68 10.08
C ARG A 275 8.09 -8.00 9.04
N ILE A 276 8.19 -8.41 7.78
CA ILE A 276 7.37 -7.89 6.68
C ILE A 276 5.88 -8.12 6.96
N GLU A 277 5.50 -9.34 7.36
CA GLU A 277 4.12 -9.70 7.70
C GLU A 277 3.56 -8.79 8.82
N ARG A 278 4.30 -8.61 9.91
CA ARG A 278 3.88 -7.69 10.99
C ARG A 278 3.71 -6.26 10.50
N LEU A 279 4.59 -5.76 9.64
CA LEU A 279 4.51 -4.40 9.10
C LEU A 279 3.30 -4.25 8.18
N VAL A 280 3.05 -5.22 7.29
CA VAL A 280 1.90 -5.22 6.37
C VAL A 280 0.58 -5.27 7.15
N LEU A 281 0.47 -6.14 8.16
CA LEU A 281 -0.72 -6.25 9.02
C LEU A 281 -0.94 -5.03 9.93
N SER A 282 0.08 -4.18 10.09
CA SER A 282 -0.01 -2.92 10.84
C SER A 282 -0.38 -1.73 9.96
N LEU A 283 -0.43 -1.88 8.65
CA LEU A 283 -0.90 -0.83 7.75
C LEU A 283 -2.43 -0.70 7.86
N PRO A 284 -2.98 0.52 7.72
CA PRO A 284 -4.42 0.70 7.65
C PRO A 284 -4.99 -0.12 6.48
N PRO A 285 -6.23 -0.63 6.57
CA PRO A 285 -6.88 -1.28 5.44
C PRO A 285 -6.84 -0.36 4.22
N ALA A 286 -6.49 -0.91 3.05
CA ALA A 286 -6.53 -0.15 1.82
C ALA A 286 -7.94 0.45 1.64
N PRO A 287 -8.05 1.74 1.25
CA PRO A 287 -9.35 2.32 0.95
C PRO A 287 -10.02 1.49 -0.16
N PRO A 288 -11.36 1.27 -0.08
CA PRO A 288 -12.05 0.52 -1.11
C PRO A 288 -11.82 1.17 -2.48
N SER A 289 -11.53 0.33 -3.49
CA SER A 289 -11.33 0.80 -4.86
C SER A 289 -12.53 1.66 -5.30
N PRO A 290 -12.32 2.86 -5.88
CA PRO A 290 -13.40 3.65 -6.45
C PRO A 290 -13.89 2.94 -7.72
N GLY A 291 -14.92 2.09 -7.57
CA GLY A 291 -15.62 1.46 -8.68
C GLY A 291 -15.68 -0.06 -8.60
N GLY A 292 -16.75 -0.58 -8.00
CA GLY A 292 -17.32 -1.83 -8.50
C GLY A 292 -17.93 -1.61 -9.89
N PRO A 293 -18.35 -2.68 -10.60
CA PRO A 293 -18.93 -2.59 -11.95
C PRO A 293 -20.11 -1.62 -12.09
N ASP A 294 -20.74 -1.22 -10.97
CA ASP A 294 -21.88 -0.28 -10.94
C ASP A 294 -21.52 1.13 -10.41
N GLY A 295 -20.24 1.46 -10.24
CA GLY A 295 -19.80 2.80 -9.79
C GLY A 295 -20.22 3.17 -8.36
N ARG A 296 -20.74 2.22 -7.58
CA ARG A 296 -21.10 2.44 -6.17
C ARG A 296 -19.93 2.09 -5.25
N ALA A 297 -19.69 2.92 -4.25
CA ALA A 297 -18.72 2.64 -3.18
C ALA A 297 -19.06 1.31 -2.50
N ALA A 298 -18.07 0.43 -2.35
CA ALA A 298 -18.24 -0.84 -1.65
C ALA A 298 -18.68 -0.57 -0.20
N GLN A 299 -19.93 -0.89 0.12
CA GLN A 299 -20.44 -0.82 1.49
C GLN A 299 -20.13 -2.12 2.22
N VAL A 300 -19.39 -2.02 3.33
CA VAL A 300 -19.27 -3.11 4.29
C VAL A 300 -20.60 -3.26 5.02
N VAL A 301 -21.38 -4.28 4.65
CA VAL A 301 -22.63 -4.62 5.34
C VAL A 301 -22.32 -5.60 6.47
N ALA A 302 -22.56 -5.20 7.70
CA ALA A 302 -22.51 -6.11 8.85
C ALA A 302 -23.63 -7.15 8.73
N LEU A 303 -23.28 -8.41 8.48
CA LEU A 303 -24.22 -9.52 8.50
C LEU A 303 -24.68 -9.77 9.94
N ARG A 304 -25.95 -9.47 10.24
CA ARG A 304 -26.57 -9.88 11.51
C ARG A 304 -26.70 -11.41 11.58
N PRO A 305 -26.44 -12.05 12.72
CA PRO A 305 -26.68 -13.48 12.89
C PRO A 305 -28.15 -13.83 12.68
N ARG A 306 -28.43 -14.84 11.85
CA ARG A 306 -29.78 -15.42 11.70
C ARG A 306 -30.19 -16.10 13.00
N VAL A 307 -31.08 -15.48 13.76
CA VAL A 307 -31.78 -16.14 14.87
C VAL A 307 -32.68 -17.23 14.28
N LYS A 308 -32.34 -18.50 14.51
CA LYS A 308 -33.22 -19.64 14.20
C LYS A 308 -34.45 -19.57 15.13
N ARG A 309 -35.63 -19.28 14.57
CA ARG A 309 -36.90 -19.54 15.26
C ARG A 309 -37.06 -21.05 15.42
N ARG A 310 -37.04 -21.53 16.68
CA ARG A 310 -37.51 -22.89 17.01
C ARG A 310 -39.03 -22.92 16.77
N LYS A 311 -39.49 -23.93 16.05
CA LYS A 311 -40.89 -24.36 16.02
C LYS A 311 -41.16 -25.20 17.27
#